data_AF-A0A1C7DKT9-F1
#
_entry.id   AF-A0A1C7DKT9-F1
#
_cell.length_a   1.000
_cell.length_b   1.000
_cell.length_c   1.000
_cell.angle_alpha   90.00
_cell.angle_beta   90.00
_cell.angle_gamma   90.00
#
_symmetry.space_group_name_H-M   'P 1'
#
loop_
_entity.id
_entity.type
_entity.pdbx_description
1 polymer ?
#
loop_
_entity_poly.entity_id
_entity_poly.type
_entity_poly.pdbx_seq_one_letter_code
_entity_poly.pdbx_strand_id
1 'polypeptide(L)'
;MQSFTWLFIIVGTIVLIAMVNSYFNWWLKSIIVIYYGVLSFLFIVISNRINEKYSGIAPVPEAYWDKNSQWAYTASNLFLLPFIAVLL
;
A
#
# COMPACT_ATOMS: atom_id res chain seq x y z
N MET A 1 -13.35 -12.44 1.93
CA MET A 1 -12.69 -11.29 1.27
C MET A 1 -11.92 -10.51 2.33
N GLN A 2 -10.63 -10.30 2.14
CA GLN A 2 -9.84 -9.47 3.06
C GLN A 2 -10.28 -8.02 2.90
N SER A 3 -10.59 -7.34 4.00
CA SER A 3 -11.01 -5.94 3.96
C SER A 3 -9.78 -5.03 3.88
N PHE A 4 -9.69 -4.23 2.82
CA PHE A 4 -8.63 -3.24 2.61
C PHE A 4 -9.06 -1.82 2.99
N THR A 5 -10.11 -1.66 3.80
CA THR A 5 -10.66 -0.35 4.19
C THR A 5 -9.57 0.60 4.73
N TRP A 6 -8.69 0.11 5.60
CA TRP A 6 -7.61 0.91 6.17
C TRP A 6 -6.59 1.38 5.13
N LEU A 7 -6.27 0.54 4.14
CA LEU A 7 -5.41 0.93 3.02
C LEU A 7 -6.04 2.11 2.27
N PHE A 8 -7.33 2.01 1.92
CA PHE A 8 -8.02 3.08 1.20
C PHE A 8 -8.15 4.36 2.01
N ILE A 9 -8.36 4.28 3.32
CA ILE A 9 -8.37 5.45 4.20
C ILE A 9 -6.99 6.13 4.17
N ILE A 10 -5.92 5.37 4.41
CA ILE A 10 -4.55 5.91 4.43
C ILE A 10 -4.20 6.56 3.08
N VAL A 11 -4.41 5.84 1.97
CA VAL A 11 -4.08 6.33 0.63
C VAL A 11 -4.94 7.52 0.25
N GLY A 12 -6.24 7.48 0.58
CA GLY A 12 -7.16 8.59 0.38
C GLY A 12 -6.70 9.85 1.11
N THR A 13 -6.27 9.71 2.38
CA THR A 13 -5.72 10.83 3.16
C THR A 13 -4.45 11.38 2.52
N ILE A 14 -3.51 10.53 2.08
CA ILE A 14 -2.28 10.99 1.43
C ILE A 14 -2.58 11.76 0.14
N VAL A 15 -3.47 11.23 -0.70
CA VAL A 15 -3.88 11.88 -1.94
C VAL A 15 -4.56 13.22 -1.65
N LEU A 16 -5.45 13.28 -0.66
CA LEU A 16 -6.11 14.53 -0.26
C LEU A 16 -5.11 15.59 0.20
N ILE A 17 -4.14 15.21 1.06
CA ILE A 17 -3.07 16.11 1.50
C ILE A 17 -2.32 16.68 0.29
N ALA A 18 -1.94 15.82 -0.66
CA ALA A 18 -1.25 16.25 -1.88
C ALA A 18 -2.11 17.16 -2.77
N MET A 19 -3.42 16.91 -2.88
CA MET A 19 -4.31 17.73 -3.72
C MET A 19 -4.54 19.13 -3.16
N VAL A 20 -4.67 19.25 -1.83
CA VAL A 20 -4.92 20.52 -1.15
C VAL A 20 -3.64 21.35 -1.02
N ASN A 21 -2.46 20.73 -1.10
CA ASN A 21 -1.18 21.44 -1.06
C ASN A 21 -1.02 22.39 -2.28
N SER A 22 -0.84 23.68 -2.01
CA SER A 22 -0.70 24.74 -3.03
C SER A 22 0.70 24.81 -3.64
N TYR A 23 1.72 24.27 -2.96
CA TYR A 23 3.09 24.20 -3.48
C TYR A 23 3.25 23.15 -4.58
N PHE A 24 2.34 22.18 -4.66
CA PHE A 24 2.41 21.12 -5.66
C PHE A 24 1.73 21.56 -6.96
N ASN A 25 2.50 21.55 -8.05
CA ASN A 25 1.94 21.72 -9.38
C ASN A 25 1.11 20.50 -9.80
N TRP A 26 0.32 20.65 -10.87
CA TRP A 26 -0.56 19.58 -11.37
C TRP A 26 0.19 18.29 -11.74
N TRP A 27 1.43 18.41 -12.23
CA TRP A 27 2.27 17.26 -12.57
C TRP A 27 2.64 16.44 -11.34
N LEU A 28 3.12 17.09 -10.28
CA LEU A 28 3.48 16.43 -9.03
C LEU A 28 2.26 15.77 -8.37
N LYS A 29 1.13 16.47 -8.36
CA LYS A 29 -0.17 15.94 -7.92
C LYS A 29 -0.53 14.65 -8.67
N SER A 30 -0.41 14.65 -10.00
CA SER A 30 -0.69 13.49 -10.84
C SER A 30 0.26 12.32 -10.55
N ILE A 31 1.55 12.59 -10.38
CA ILE A 31 2.55 11.56 -10.04
C ILE A 31 2.22 10.91 -8.70
N ILE A 32 1.87 11.70 -7.67
CA ILE A 32 1.50 11.18 -6.35
C ILE A 32 0.28 10.26 -6.47
N VAL A 33 -0.77 10.70 -7.17
CA VAL A 33 -1.99 9.89 -7.36
C VAL A 33 -1.68 8.58 -8.06
N ILE A 34 -0.92 8.62 -9.17
CA ILE A 34 -0.53 7.42 -9.91
C ILE A 34 0.31 6.50 -9.03
N TYR A 35 1.29 7.03 -8.31
CA TYR A 35 2.19 6.27 -7.44
C TYR A 35 1.40 5.49 -6.38
N TYR A 36 0.57 6.18 -5.60
CA TYR A 36 -0.20 5.53 -4.53
C TYR A 36 -1.31 4.63 -5.08
N GLY A 37 -1.88 4.94 -6.25
CA GLY A 37 -2.83 4.07 -6.94
C GLY A 37 -2.20 2.74 -7.36
N VAL A 38 -1.05 2.78 -8.03
CA VAL A 38 -0.29 1.59 -8.44
C VAL A 38 0.17 0.79 -7.23
N LEU A 39 0.69 1.46 -6.20
CA LEU A 39 1.15 0.77 -4.99
C LEU A 39 0.00 0.07 -4.24
N SER A 40 -1.18 0.70 -4.17
CA SER A 40 -2.38 0.08 -3.61
C SER A 40 -2.80 -1.17 -4.37
N PHE A 41 -2.80 -1.09 -5.71
CA PHE A 41 -3.10 -2.23 -6.57
C PHE A 41 -2.12 -3.39 -6.31
N LEU A 42 -0.81 -3.10 -6.29
CA LEU A 42 0.22 -4.12 -6.02
C LEU A 42 0.07 -4.74 -4.63
N PHE A 43 -0.22 -3.93 -3.61
CA PHE A 43 -0.52 -4.40 -2.25
C PHE A 43 -1.64 -5.44 -2.23
N ILE A 44 -2.77 -5.10 -2.83
CA ILE A 44 -3.94 -5.98 -2.86
C ILE A 44 -3.63 -7.28 -3.61
N VAL A 45 -3.03 -7.18 -4.80
CA VAL A 45 -2.73 -8.36 -5.64
C VAL A 45 -1.76 -9.30 -4.95
N ILE A 46 -0.66 -8.79 -4.40
CA ILE A 46 0.36 -9.62 -3.76
C ILE A 46 -0.17 -10.23 -2.47
N SER A 47 -0.86 -9.46 -1.62
CA SER A 47 -1.47 -9.98 -0.39
C SER A 47 -2.50 -11.08 -0.67
N ASN A 48 -3.36 -10.89 -1.69
CA ASN A 48 -4.31 -11.91 -2.10
C ASN A 48 -3.61 -13.17 -2.62
N ARG A 49 -2.56 -13.01 -3.45
CA ARG A 49 -1.79 -14.15 -3.98
C ARG A 49 -1.09 -14.94 -2.88
N ILE A 50 -0.56 -14.27 -1.85
CA ILE A 50 0.02 -14.94 -0.68
C ILE A 50 -1.08 -15.72 0.06
N ASN A 51 -2.21 -15.08 0.38
CA ASN A 51 -3.30 -15.72 1.10
C ASN A 51 -3.90 -16.92 0.33
N GLU A 52 -4.10 -16.78 -0.98
CA GLU A 52 -4.64 -17.84 -1.83
C GLU A 52 -3.69 -19.06 -1.87
N LYS A 53 -2.38 -18.82 -1.97
CA LYS A 53 -1.38 -19.89 -2.01
C LYS A 53 -1.40 -20.79 -0.77
N TYR A 54 -1.71 -20.22 0.40
CA TYR A 54 -1.73 -20.96 1.67
C TYR A 54 -3.15 -21.20 2.19
N SER A 55 -4.17 -20.96 1.36
CA SER A 55 -5.57 -21.18 1.70
C SER A 55 -5.84 -22.67 1.96
N GLY A 56 -6.58 -22.96 3.03
CA GLY A 56 -6.97 -24.33 3.39
C GLY A 56 -5.86 -25.19 4.01
N ILE A 57 -4.66 -24.64 4.23
CA ILE A 57 -3.56 -25.35 4.89
C ILE A 57 -3.58 -25.03 6.39
N ALA A 58 -3.85 -26.04 7.22
CA ALA A 58 -3.87 -25.94 8.67
C ALA A 58 -2.91 -26.97 9.31
N PRO A 59 -2.02 -26.56 10.24
CA PRO A 59 -1.78 -25.18 10.68
C PRO A 59 -1.16 -24.32 9.58
N VAL A 60 -1.32 -22.99 9.68
CA VAL A 60 -0.73 -22.04 8.73
C VAL A 60 0.80 -22.22 8.74
N PRO A 61 1.43 -22.55 7.59
CA PRO A 61 2.87 -22.84 7.56
C PRO A 61 3.74 -21.62 7.89
N GLU A 62 4.91 -21.84 8.48
CA GLU A 62 5.90 -20.77 8.75
C GLU A 62 6.27 -19.96 7.50
N ALA A 63 6.35 -20.64 6.35
CA ALA A 63 6.60 -20.00 5.06
C ALA A 63 5.55 -18.95 4.64
N TYR A 64 4.31 -19.03 5.16
CA TYR A 64 3.31 -17.98 4.98
C TYR A 64 3.71 -16.73 5.76
N TRP A 65 4.06 -16.90 7.04
CA TRP A 65 4.42 -15.80 7.92
C TRP A 65 5.66 -15.07 7.44
N ASP A 66 6.69 -15.79 6.98
CA ASP A 66 7.90 -15.19 6.40
C ASP A 66 7.56 -14.30 5.21
N LYS A 67 6.82 -14.84 4.24
CA LYS A 67 6.45 -14.10 3.02
C LYS A 67 5.54 -12.93 3.31
N ASN A 68 4.53 -13.12 4.15
CA ASN A 68 3.56 -12.08 4.48
C ASN A 68 4.19 -10.95 5.28
N SER A 69 5.04 -11.28 6.26
CA SER A 69 5.73 -10.29 7.10
C SER A 69 6.76 -9.50 6.29
N GLN A 70 7.53 -10.18 5.43
CA GLN A 70 8.46 -9.51 4.52
C GLN A 70 7.72 -8.56 3.57
N TRP A 71 6.60 -9.01 2.99
CA TRP A 71 5.80 -8.16 2.11
C TRP A 71 5.22 -6.96 2.86
N ALA A 72 4.66 -7.16 4.05
CA ALA A 72 4.13 -6.08 4.87
C ALA A 72 5.20 -5.03 5.21
N TYR A 73 6.41 -5.47 5.58
CA TYR A 73 7.53 -4.58 5.85
C TYR A 73 7.99 -3.79 4.61
N THR A 74 8.07 -4.44 3.45
CA THR A 74 8.42 -3.74 2.21
C THR A 74 7.34 -2.74 1.82
N ALA A 75 6.07 -3.14 1.85
CA ALA A 75 4.95 -2.28 1.52
C ALA A 75 4.88 -1.08 2.47
N SER A 76 5.06 -1.26 3.78
CA SER A 76 5.01 -0.15 4.74
C SER A 76 6.05 0.92 4.43
N ASN A 77 7.27 0.52 4.04
CA ASN A 77 8.32 1.46 3.63
C ASN A 77 7.99 2.17 2.31
N LEU A 78 7.42 1.45 1.34
CA LEU A 78 6.98 2.03 0.07
C LEU A 78 5.82 3.03 0.25
N PHE A 79 4.95 2.84 1.23
CA PHE A 79 3.92 3.84 1.55
C PHE A 79 4.50 5.02 2.37
N LEU A 80 5.34 4.74 3.36
CA LEU A 80 5.77 5.74 4.33
C LEU A 80 6.82 6.71 3.79
N LEU A 81 7.85 6.23 3.09
CA LEU A 81 8.97 7.09 2.67
C LEU A 81 8.53 8.18 1.68
N PRO A 82 7.73 7.88 0.64
CA PRO A 82 7.21 8.92 -0.24
C PRO A 82 6.21 9.83 0.48
N PHE A 83 5.52 9.32 1.50
CA PHE A 83 4.61 10.15 2.28
C PHE A 83 5.37 11.19 3.10
N ILE A 84 6.50 10.80 3.71
CA ILE A 84 7.40 11.75 4.38
C ILE A 84 7.86 12.83 3.38
N ALA A 85 8.24 12.45 2.16
CA ALA A 85 8.62 13.42 1.13
C ALA A 85 7.48 14.34 0.69
N VAL A 86 6.22 13.89 0.76
CA VAL A 86 5.02 14.71 0.50
C VAL A 86 4.77 15.74 1.61
N LEU A 87 5.22 15.47 2.84
CA LEU A 87 5.01 16.33 4.00
C LEU A 87 6.11 17.40 4.19
N LEU A 88 7.24 17.25 3.51
CA LEU A 88 8.38 18.18 3.55
C LEU A 88 8.28 19.22 2.43
#